data_AF-A0A265N644-F1
#
_entry.id   AF-A0A265N644-F1
#
_cell.length_a   1.000
_cell.length_b   1.000
_cell.length_c   1.000
_cell.angle_alpha   90.00
_cell.angle_beta   90.00
_cell.angle_gamma   90.00
#
_symmetry.space_group_name_H-M   'P 1'
#
loop_
_entity.id
_entity.type
_entity.pdbx_description
1 polymer ?
#
loop_
_entity_poly.entity_id
_entity_poly.type
_entity_poly.pdbx_seq_one_letter_code
_entity_poly.pdbx_strand_id
1 'polypeptide(L)' 'MWIRVQNKKELVFCGSFSISRNFGGEKKHSILGSVPNGFWGDKKVILVLYRTSDNALDELTRIQGALLNETKVFEMS' A
#
# COMPACT_ATOMS: atom_id res chain seq x y z
N MET A 1 2.02 9.60 -2.09
CA MET A 1 2.99 9.18 -1.05
C MET A 1 3.92 8.13 -1.64
N TRP A 2 5.23 8.26 -1.42
CA TRP A 2 6.20 7.25 -1.85
C TRP A 2 6.17 6.05 -0.90
N ILE A 3 5.94 4.85 -1.43
CA ILE A 3 5.92 3.60 -0.66
C ILE A 3 6.78 2.56 -1.34
N ARG A 4 7.50 1.81 -0.53
CA ARG A 4 8.27 0.66 -0.99
C ARG A 4 7.35 -0.55 -1.11
N VAL A 5 7.25 -1.13 -2.30
CA VAL A 5 6.36 -2.29 -2.53
C VAL A 5 6.87 -3.53 -1.80
N GLN A 6 6.03 -4.55 -1.64
CA GLN A 6 6.31 -5.75 -0.82
C GLN A 6 7.67 -6.41 -1.10
N ASN A 7 8.08 -6.45 -2.37
CA ASN A 7 9.33 -7.09 -2.79
C ASN A 7 10.59 -6.27 -2.41
N LYS A 8 10.42 -5.07 -1.86
CA LYS A 8 11.46 -4.09 -1.51
C LYS A 8 12.35 -3.61 -2.67
N LYS A 9 12.04 -3.98 -3.91
CA LYS A 9 12.83 -3.61 -5.09
C LYS A 9 12.41 -2.28 -5.69
N GLU A 10 11.15 -1.88 -5.49
CA GLU A 10 10.60 -0.68 -6.12
C GLU A 10 10.03 0.28 -5.08
N LEU A 11 10.28 1.57 -5.29
CA LEU A 11 9.64 2.68 -4.60
C LEU A 11 8.65 3.30 -5.58
N VAL A 12 7.38 3.36 -5.19
CA VAL A 12 6.30 3.82 -6.08
C VAL A 12 5.55 4.99 -5.45
N PHE A 13 5.16 5.96 -6.27
CA PHE A 13 4.33 7.08 -5.84
C PHE A 13 2.85 6.68 -5.94
N CYS A 14 2.25 6.39 -4.79
CA CYS A 14 0.84 6.03 -4.71
C CYS A 14 -0.03 7.27 -4.51
N GLY A 15 -1.05 7.43 -5.37
CA GLY A 15 -2.07 8.48 -5.28
C GLY A 15 -3.25 8.12 -4.36
N SER A 16 -3.57 6.84 -4.25
CA SER A 16 -4.65 6.34 -3.39
C SER A 16 -4.38 4.92 -2.90
N PHE A 17 -5.15 4.50 -1.88
CA PHE A 17 -5.02 3.20 -1.22
C PHE A 17 -6.37 2.50 -1.15
N SER A 18 -6.38 1.17 -1.23
CA SER A 18 -7.58 0.36 -1.03
C SER A 18 -7.24 -1.01 -0.45
N ILE A 19 -8.21 -1.63 0.23
CA ILE A 19 -8.09 -3.01 0.67
C ILE A 19 -8.75 -3.92 -0.36
N SER A 20 -8.06 -4.98 -0.76
CA SER A 20 -8.59 -6.00 -1.65
C SER A 20 -8.41 -7.39 -1.08
N ARG A 21 -9.32 -8.30 -1.44
CA ARG A 21 -9.14 -9.73 -1.18
C ARG A 21 -8.14 -10.31 -2.19
N ASN A 22 -7.19 -11.06 -1.68
CA ASN A 22 -6.22 -11.81 -2.47
C ASN A 22 -6.71 -13.26 -2.62
N PHE A 23 -6.81 -13.71 -3.86
CA PHE A 23 -7.22 -15.08 -4.19
C PHE A 23 -5.98 -15.94 -4.40
N GLY A 24 -5.56 -16.65 -3.35
CA GLY A 24 -4.40 -17.55 -3.35
C GLY A 24 -3.57 -17.41 -2.07
N GLY A 25 -2.96 -18.51 -1.62
CA GLY A 25 -2.15 -18.55 -0.39
C GLY A 25 -2.91 -18.34 0.92
N GLU A 26 -2.18 -18.29 2.05
CA GLU A 26 -2.75 -18.08 3.40
C GLU A 26 -3.17 -16.63 3.67
N LYS A 27 -2.55 -15.66 2.98
CA LYS A 27 -2.80 -14.23 3.18
C LYS A 27 -3.88 -13.75 2.22
N LYS A 28 -5.13 -13.70 2.70
CA LYS A 28 -6.34 -13.41 1.92
C LYS A 28 -6.67 -11.94 1.75
N HIS A 29 -5.92 -11.04 2.37
CA HIS A 29 -6.18 -9.59 2.31
C HIS A 29 -4.92 -8.85 1.89
N SER A 30 -5.09 -7.70 1.25
CA SER A 30 -3.99 -6.90 0.72
C SER A 30 -4.31 -5.41 0.79
N ILE A 31 -3.29 -4.60 1.01
CA ILE A 31 -3.35 -3.17 0.72
C ILE A 31 -2.81 -2.97 -0.70
N LEU A 32 -3.61 -2.33 -1.54
CA LEU A 32 -3.26 -1.93 -2.89
C LEU A 32 -2.97 -0.43 -2.92
N GLY A 33 -1.88 -0.05 -3.57
CA GLY A 33 -1.61 1.33 -3.96
C GLY A 33 -2.01 1.57 -5.41
N SER A 34 -2.63 2.71 -5.71
CA SER A 34 -2.87 3.16 -7.08
C SER A 34 -1.69 4.00 -7.55
N VAL A 35 -1.03 3.59 -8.63
CA VAL A 35 0.11 4.29 -9.22
C VAL A 35 -0.24 4.76 -10.65
N PRO A 36 0.16 5.98 -11.05
CA PRO A 36 -0.06 6.43 -12.42
C PRO A 36 0.62 5.49 -13.43
N ASN A 37 -0.10 5.12 -14.49
CA ASN A 37 0.38 4.23 -15.55
C ASN A 37 0.25 4.91 -16.94
N GLY A 38 0.67 6.18 -17.01
CA GLY A 38 0.64 6.97 -18.23
C GLY A 38 -0.76 7.06 -18.83
N PHE A 39 -0.88 6.77 -20.13
CA PHE A 39 -2.14 6.86 -20.89
C PHE A 39 -3.19 5.81 -20.49
N TRP A 40 -2.78 4.74 -19.80
CA TRP A 40 -3.68 3.64 -19.39
C TRP A 40 -4.37 3.89 -18.05
N GLY A 41 -4.28 5.11 -17.51
CA GLY A 41 -4.87 5.49 -16.23
C GLY A 41 -4.05 4.96 -15.05
N ASP A 42 -4.73 4.35 -14.09
CA ASP A 42 -4.15 3.93 -12.82
C ASP A 42 -3.87 2.42 -12.79
N LYS A 43 -2.65 2.04 -12.39
CA LYS A 43 -2.28 0.66 -12.11
C LYS A 43 -2.35 0.40 -10.61
N LYS A 44 -2.91 -0.74 -10.21
CA LYS A 44 -2.86 -1.20 -8.81
C LYS A 44 -1.62 -2.05 -8.56
N VAL A 45 -0.92 -1.77 -7.45
CA VAL A 45 0.23 -2.55 -6.99
C VAL A 45 -0.03 -3.07 -5.58
N ILE A 46 0.39 -4.31 -5.32
CA ILE A 46 0.28 -4.93 -3.99
C ILE A 46 1.41 -4.36 -3.11
N LEU A 47 1.03 -3.69 -2.03
CA LEU A 47 1.98 -3.12 -1.08
C LEU A 47 2.30 -4.12 0.02
N VAL A 48 1.28 -4.73 0.63
CA VAL A 48 1.41 -5.69 1.72
C VAL A 48 0.25 -6.70 1.69
N LEU A 49 0.52 -7.94 2.13
CA LEU A 49 -0.45 -9.02 2.28
C LEU A 49 -0.69 -9.35 3.77
N TYR A 50 -1.95 -9.62 4.12
CA TYR A 50 -2.44 -9.89 5.46
C TYR A 50 -3.30 -11.15 5.51
N ARG A 51 -3.33 -11.79 6.68
CA ARG A 51 -4.20 -12.96 6.94
C ARG A 51 -5.65 -12.56 7.14
N THR A 52 -5.91 -11.44 7.81
CA THR A 52 -7.25 -10.93 8.15
C THR A 52 -7.48 -9.55 7.56
N SER A 53 -8.75 -9.18 7.38
CA SER A 53 -9.15 -7.82 6.98
C SER A 53 -8.73 -6.79 8.00
N ASP A 54 -8.85 -7.12 9.28
CA ASP A 54 -8.68 -6.18 10.38
C ASP A 54 -7.22 -5.72 10.46
N ASN A 55 -6.27 -6.63 10.25
CA ASN A 55 -4.85 -6.28 10.18
C ASN A 55 -4.54 -5.35 9.00
N ALA A 56 -5.23 -5.52 7.87
CA ALA A 56 -5.07 -4.64 6.71
C ALA A 56 -5.70 -3.26 6.96
N LEU A 57 -6.84 -3.22 7.66
CA LEU A 57 -7.55 -2.00 8.02
C LEU A 57 -6.79 -1.18 9.07
N ASP A 58 -6.25 -1.83 10.10
CA ASP A 58 -5.45 -1.20 11.14
C ASP A 58 -4.20 -0.53 10.55
N GLU A 59 -3.47 -1.23 9.66
CA GLU A 59 -2.29 -0.64 9.03
C GLU A 59 -2.69 0.53 8.11
N LEU A 60 -3.75 0.40 7.31
CA LEU A 60 -4.22 1.49 6.47
C LEU A 60 -4.61 2.72 7.30
N THR A 61 -5.25 2.50 8.44
CA THR A 61 -5.60 3.56 9.40
C THR A 61 -4.36 4.23 9.97
N ARG A 62 -3.31 3.46 10.31
CA ARG A 62 -2.02 4.02 10.76
C ARG A 62 -1.34 4.84 9.68
N ILE A 63 -1.35 4.37 8.43
CA ILE A 63 -0.80 5.11 7.28
C ILE A 63 -1.56 6.43 7.09
N GLN A 64 -2.89 6.41 7.14
CA GLN A 64 -3.72 7.61 7.08
C GLN A 64 -3.43 8.56 8.24
N GLY A 65 -3.32 8.04 9.47
CA GLY A 65 -2.95 8.83 10.64
C GLY A 65 -1.57 9.46 10.52
N ALA A 66 -0.58 8.74 9.99
CA ALA A 66 0.76 9.25 9.76
C ALA A 66 0.79 10.37 8.70
N LEU A 67 -0.01 10.22 7.64
CA LEU A 67 -0.19 11.24 6.60
C LEU A 67 -0.86 12.51 7.14
N LEU A 68 -1.90 12.36 7.97
CA LEU A 68 -2.63 13.49 8.55
C LEU A 68 -1.80 14.27 9.57
N ASN A 69 -0.88 13.59 10.26
CA ASN A 69 -0.06 14.18 11.33
C ASN A 69 1.38 14.52 10.87
N GLU A 70 1.64 14.64 9.55
CA GLU A 70 2.96 14.95 8.96
C GLU A 70 4.12 14.11 9.55
N THR A 71 3.88 12.82 9.80
CA THR A 71 4.86 12.00 10.51
C THR A 71 6.08 11.73 9.62
N LYS A 72 7.26 12.06 10.16
CA LYS A 72 8.59 12.02 9.54
C LYS A 72 8.76 10.95 8.46
N VAL A 73 9.05 11.41 7.24
CA VAL A 73 9.54 10.57 6.14
C VAL A 73 10.91 10.03 6.54
N PHE A 74 11.04 8.71 6.59
CA PHE A 74 12.33 8.05 6.79
C PHE A 74 13.00 7.87 5.43
N GLU A 75 13.98 8.72 5.12
CA GLU A 75 14.93 8.44 4.05
C GLU A 75 15.81 7.27 4.49
N MET A 76 15.93 6.26 3.62
CA MET A 76 16.93 5.21 3.79
C MET A 76 18.10 5.52 2.87
N SER A 77 19.24 5.84 3.49
CA SER A 77 20.57 5.88 2.89
C SER A 77 21.04 4.49 2.45
#